data_AF-G8BAT4-F1
#
_entry.id   AF-G8BAT4-F1
#
_cell.length_a   1.000
_cell.length_b   1.000
_cell.length_c   1.000
_cell.angle_alpha   90.00
_cell.angle_beta   90.00
_cell.angle_gamma   90.00
#
_symmetry.space_group_name_H-M   'P 1'
#
loop_
_entity.id
_entity.type
_entity.pdbx_description
1 polymer ?
#
loop_
_entity_poly.entity_id
_entity_poly.type
_entity_poly.pdbx_seq_one_letter_code
_entity_poly.pdbx_strand_id
1 'polypeptide(L)'
;MSADYWNSSQRNQWQLTRYSLLEARRKIIYLERKMIQNGLIKDTPHINYDYNMRIYLHNLVLKLGRRMNVRQVAIATAEVYCTRFLTRASLKEINVYLLVTTCLYVACKIEECPQHIRLIVSEARNLWPEYIPQDVTKLAEFEFYLIEEMDSYLLLHHPYKSLLQLKHYFEQKYDVYGFKLSDEEMQNCWSLINDSYITDLHLLLPPHIIAVAAIYITIVLKKNLSQLKNKEENGVSNNSIANNVDSNNPQSSYTQNTAGASVKSGSTVSDNKELNIDDLINLSKPNSQEEDASKAKSNEVSPSKNNSTQVSNPQHHQGDANQQQSSTKTTHTTAQDLVNFDLDILDDDTIRINKFMNFVEHSHINLDEVVEAVQDMINVYVLWNRYNEQSVRKALQVMLWKR
;
A
#
# COMPACT_ATOMS: atom_id res chain seq x y z
N MET A 1 2.16 15.39 -27.89
CA MET A 1 1.67 14.55 -26.77
C MET A 1 2.61 14.80 -25.61
N SER A 2 2.14 15.52 -24.58
CA SER A 2 3.01 16.12 -23.58
C SER A 2 3.71 15.05 -22.74
N ALA A 3 5.04 15.08 -22.71
CA ALA A 3 5.87 14.35 -21.73
C ALA A 3 5.65 14.83 -20.28
N ASP A 4 4.82 15.87 -20.13
CA ASP A 4 4.49 16.56 -18.91
C ASP A 4 3.09 16.16 -18.43
N TYR A 5 3.04 15.69 -17.18
CA TYR A 5 1.82 15.26 -16.50
C TYR A 5 0.84 16.42 -16.30
N TRP A 6 1.33 17.65 -16.07
CA TRP A 6 0.50 18.77 -15.65
C TRP A 6 -0.45 19.28 -16.74
N ASN A 7 -0.09 19.06 -18.01
CA ASN A 7 -0.90 19.39 -19.18
C ASN A 7 -1.54 18.14 -19.80
N SER A 8 -1.42 16.99 -19.15
CA SER A 8 -1.91 15.72 -19.70
C SER A 8 -3.43 15.58 -19.59
N SER A 9 -4.00 14.79 -20.50
CA SER A 9 -5.41 14.39 -20.44
C SER A 9 -5.74 13.62 -19.16
N GLN A 10 -4.77 12.88 -18.60
CA GLN A 10 -4.94 12.15 -17.35
C GLN A 10 -5.30 13.09 -16.20
N ARG A 11 -4.60 14.22 -16.06
CA ARG A 11 -4.90 15.22 -15.03
C ARG A 11 -6.23 15.94 -15.30
N ASN A 12 -6.45 16.37 -16.54
CA ASN A 12 -7.56 17.27 -16.86
C ASN A 12 -8.93 16.57 -16.90
N GLN A 13 -8.97 15.28 -17.25
CA GLN A 13 -10.24 14.57 -17.53
C GLN A 13 -10.47 13.35 -16.63
N TRP A 14 -9.39 12.67 -16.22
CA TRP A 14 -9.48 11.39 -15.49
C TRP A 14 -8.96 11.43 -14.06
N GLN A 15 -8.48 12.59 -13.59
CA GLN A 15 -8.21 12.79 -12.19
C GLN A 15 -9.51 13.19 -11.50
N LEU A 16 -10.08 12.25 -10.77
CA LEU A 16 -11.35 12.42 -10.08
C LEU A 16 -11.12 12.81 -8.63
N THR A 17 -12.06 13.57 -8.08
CA THR A 17 -12.13 13.75 -6.63
C THR A 17 -12.82 12.55 -5.99
N ARG A 18 -12.54 12.27 -4.71
CA ARG A 18 -13.25 11.19 -3.98
C ARG A 18 -14.77 11.35 -4.06
N TYR A 19 -15.25 12.58 -3.97
CA TYR A 19 -16.68 12.86 -4.09
C TYR A 19 -17.23 12.45 -5.47
N SER A 20 -16.57 12.87 -6.55
CA SER A 20 -16.99 12.53 -7.92
C SER A 20 -16.94 11.02 -8.17
N LEU A 21 -15.91 10.34 -7.66
CA LEU A 21 -15.78 8.88 -7.78
C LEU A 21 -16.90 8.14 -7.03
N LEU A 22 -17.24 8.59 -5.81
CA LEU A 22 -18.34 8.03 -5.04
C LEU A 22 -19.70 8.28 -5.72
N GLU A 23 -19.89 9.44 -6.33
CA GLU A 23 -21.08 9.76 -7.10
C GLU A 23 -21.21 8.87 -8.33
N ALA A 24 -20.13 8.67 -9.10
CA ALA A 24 -20.10 7.76 -10.24
C ALA A 24 -20.49 6.33 -9.83
N ARG A 25 -19.95 5.83 -8.71
CA ARG A 25 -20.33 4.51 -8.14
C ARG A 25 -21.79 4.44 -7.73
N ARG A 26 -22.32 5.47 -7.09
CA ARG A 26 -23.75 5.54 -6.73
C ARG A 26 -24.63 5.52 -7.97
N LYS A 27 -24.23 6.22 -9.03
CA LYS A 27 -24.94 6.22 -10.31
C LYS A 27 -24.98 4.83 -10.92
N ILE A 28 -23.88 4.08 -10.90
CA ILE A 28 -23.86 2.67 -11.35
C ILE A 28 -24.82 1.82 -10.53
N ILE A 29 -24.77 1.89 -9.19
CA ILE A 29 -25.67 1.10 -8.34
C ILE A 29 -27.14 1.41 -8.64
N TYR A 30 -27.47 2.67 -8.91
CA TYR A 30 -28.81 3.07 -9.30
C TYR A 30 -29.21 2.53 -10.69
N LEU A 31 -28.30 2.57 -11.66
CA LEU A 31 -28.52 1.98 -12.99
C LEU A 31 -28.71 0.47 -12.89
N GLU A 32 -27.90 -0.24 -12.10
CA GLU A 32 -28.05 -1.68 -11.84
C GLU A 32 -29.45 -2.00 -11.32
N ARG A 33 -29.94 -1.24 -10.33
CA ARG A 33 -31.30 -1.45 -9.79
C ARG A 33 -32.38 -1.26 -10.85
N LYS A 34 -32.24 -0.25 -11.72
CA LYS A 34 -33.17 -0.05 -12.85
C LYS A 34 -33.11 -1.20 -13.85
N MET A 35 -31.93 -1.69 -14.18
CA MET A 35 -31.76 -2.81 -15.12
C MET A 35 -32.32 -4.12 -14.55
N ILE A 36 -32.16 -4.36 -13.25
CA ILE A 36 -32.76 -5.50 -12.56
C ILE A 36 -34.29 -5.38 -12.57
N GLN A 37 -34.84 -4.20 -12.26
CA GLN A 37 -36.28 -3.96 -12.29
C GLN A 37 -36.89 -4.17 -13.68
N ASN A 38 -36.15 -3.78 -14.74
CA ASN A 38 -36.56 -3.98 -16.13
C ASN A 38 -36.32 -5.41 -16.63
N GLY A 39 -35.71 -6.29 -15.82
CA GLY A 39 -35.45 -7.69 -16.17
C GLY A 39 -34.28 -7.92 -17.13
N LEU A 40 -33.45 -6.91 -17.41
CA LEU A 40 -32.26 -7.04 -18.27
C LEU A 40 -31.13 -7.80 -17.59
N ILE A 41 -31.03 -7.69 -16.26
CA ILE A 41 -29.97 -8.30 -15.45
C ILE A 41 -30.61 -9.10 -14.30
N LYS A 42 -30.07 -10.28 -13.99
CA LYS A 42 -30.48 -11.10 -12.83
C LYS A 42 -29.86 -10.55 -11.56
N ASP A 43 -30.64 -10.49 -10.48
CA ASP A 43 -30.14 -10.03 -9.19
C ASP A 43 -29.15 -11.06 -8.61
N THR A 44 -27.88 -10.66 -8.54
CA THR A 44 -26.79 -11.42 -7.94
C THR A 44 -26.29 -10.67 -6.70
N PRO A 45 -26.92 -10.86 -5.53
CA PRO A 45 -26.65 -10.03 -4.34
C PRO A 45 -25.24 -10.23 -3.77
N HIS A 46 -24.56 -11.32 -4.12
CA HIS A 46 -23.20 -11.63 -3.66
C HIS A 46 -22.09 -11.00 -4.51
N ILE A 47 -22.42 -10.23 -5.56
CA ILE A 47 -21.44 -9.62 -6.45
C ILE A 47 -21.59 -8.10 -6.38
N ASN A 48 -20.67 -7.49 -5.66
CA ASN A 48 -20.48 -6.05 -5.65
C ASN A 48 -19.04 -5.74 -6.05
N TYR A 49 -18.82 -4.56 -6.64
CA TYR A 49 -17.49 -4.05 -6.96
C TYR A 49 -16.80 -3.53 -5.68
N ASP A 50 -16.52 -4.47 -4.77
CA ASP A 50 -15.84 -4.24 -3.51
C ASP A 50 -14.32 -4.47 -3.64
N TYR A 51 -13.58 -4.25 -2.55
CA TYR A 51 -12.14 -4.52 -2.50
C TYR A 51 -11.76 -5.97 -2.84
N ASN A 52 -12.56 -6.94 -2.41
CA ASN A 52 -12.33 -8.36 -2.74
C ASN A 52 -12.36 -8.61 -4.25
N MET A 53 -13.25 -7.93 -4.98
CA MET A 53 -13.31 -8.05 -6.43
C MET A 53 -12.11 -7.38 -7.09
N ARG A 54 -11.65 -6.24 -6.58
CA ARG A 54 -10.46 -5.55 -7.11
C ARG A 54 -9.20 -6.39 -6.95
N ILE A 55 -8.99 -6.97 -5.78
CA ILE A 55 -7.88 -7.91 -5.53
C ILE A 55 -7.98 -9.10 -6.50
N TYR A 56 -9.18 -9.61 -6.75
CA TYR A 56 -9.37 -10.68 -7.74
C TYR A 56 -9.02 -10.23 -9.17
N LEU A 57 -9.50 -9.07 -9.61
CA LEU A 57 -9.22 -8.50 -10.92
C LEU A 57 -7.73 -8.26 -11.15
N HIS A 58 -7.05 -7.64 -10.18
CA HIS A 58 -5.61 -7.44 -10.18
C HIS A 58 -4.87 -8.77 -10.34
N ASN A 59 -5.24 -9.78 -9.55
CA ASN A 59 -4.66 -11.12 -9.67
C ASN A 59 -4.91 -11.75 -11.05
N LEU A 60 -6.08 -11.54 -11.67
CA LEU A 60 -6.36 -12.02 -13.03
C LEU A 60 -5.48 -11.35 -14.08
N VAL A 61 -5.35 -10.02 -14.02
CA VAL A 61 -4.50 -9.24 -14.94
C VAL A 61 -3.05 -9.69 -14.81
N LEU A 62 -2.53 -9.82 -13.57
CA LEU A 62 -1.19 -10.31 -13.31
C LEU A 62 -0.96 -11.75 -13.81
N LYS A 63 -1.91 -12.66 -13.58
CA LYS A 63 -1.82 -14.05 -14.06
C LYS A 63 -1.69 -14.10 -15.59
N LEU A 64 -2.50 -13.32 -16.32
CA LEU A 64 -2.44 -13.27 -17.78
C LEU A 64 -1.18 -12.55 -18.28
N GLY A 65 -0.82 -11.41 -17.69
CA GLY A 65 0.36 -10.62 -18.05
C GLY A 65 1.66 -11.40 -17.87
N ARG A 66 1.81 -12.14 -16.77
CA ARG A 66 2.96 -13.04 -16.53
C ARG A 66 2.98 -14.21 -17.51
N ARG A 67 1.82 -14.81 -17.81
CA ARG A 67 1.72 -15.91 -18.77
C ARG A 67 2.17 -15.49 -20.17
N MET A 68 1.78 -14.28 -20.60
CA MET A 68 2.17 -13.70 -21.88
C MET A 68 3.58 -13.08 -21.87
N ASN A 69 4.24 -13.02 -20.71
CA ASN A 69 5.54 -12.38 -20.52
C ASN A 69 5.57 -10.91 -20.98
N VAL A 70 4.53 -10.15 -20.64
CA VAL A 70 4.40 -8.72 -20.97
C VAL A 70 5.12 -7.86 -19.93
N ARG A 71 5.60 -6.68 -20.33
CA ARG A 71 6.26 -5.71 -19.44
C ARG A 71 5.30 -5.19 -18.37
N GLN A 72 5.82 -4.91 -17.17
CA GLN A 72 5.04 -4.39 -16.04
C GLN A 72 4.26 -3.12 -16.36
N VAL A 73 4.81 -2.22 -17.17
CA VAL A 73 4.13 -0.96 -17.55
C VAL A 73 2.81 -1.25 -18.27
N ALA A 74 2.78 -2.19 -19.21
CA ALA A 74 1.55 -2.55 -19.92
C ALA A 74 0.53 -3.28 -19.03
N ILE A 75 1.00 -4.05 -18.03
CA ILE A 75 0.13 -4.65 -17.00
C ILE A 75 -0.52 -3.54 -16.16
N ALA A 76 0.27 -2.58 -15.67
CA ALA A 76 -0.21 -1.43 -14.93
C ALA A 76 -1.23 -0.59 -15.74
N THR A 77 -0.96 -0.36 -17.03
CA THR A 77 -1.91 0.32 -17.93
C THR A 77 -3.22 -0.44 -18.05
N ALA A 78 -3.17 -1.77 -18.18
CA ALA A 78 -4.36 -2.61 -18.24
C ALA A 78 -5.20 -2.54 -16.94
N GLU A 79 -4.57 -2.45 -15.77
CA GLU A 79 -5.25 -2.32 -14.48
C GLU A 79 -5.96 -0.97 -14.34
N VAL A 80 -5.33 0.11 -14.78
CA VAL A 80 -5.97 1.43 -14.82
C VAL A 80 -7.15 1.43 -15.79
N TYR A 81 -7.03 0.78 -16.96
CA TYR A 81 -8.17 0.64 -17.89
C TYR A 81 -9.33 -0.13 -17.28
N CYS A 82 -9.06 -1.27 -16.62
CA CYS A 82 -10.08 -2.02 -15.89
C CYS A 82 -10.78 -1.13 -14.87
N THR A 83 -10.02 -0.37 -14.08
CA THR A 83 -10.58 0.50 -13.04
C THR A 83 -11.41 1.63 -13.65
N ARG A 84 -10.91 2.31 -14.69
CA ARG A 84 -11.65 3.36 -15.41
C ARG A 84 -12.95 2.84 -16.00
N PHE A 85 -12.90 1.71 -16.70
CA PHE A 85 -14.08 1.11 -17.30
C PHE A 85 -15.15 0.76 -16.25
N LEU A 86 -14.75 0.17 -15.13
CA LEU A 86 -15.65 -0.19 -14.03
C LEU A 86 -16.15 1.01 -13.20
N THR A 87 -15.68 2.23 -13.46
CA THR A 87 -16.30 3.46 -12.92
C THR A 87 -17.50 3.93 -13.71
N ARG A 88 -17.70 3.44 -14.93
CA ARG A 88 -18.82 3.83 -15.80
C ARG A 88 -19.76 2.67 -16.15
N ALA A 89 -19.23 1.45 -16.28
CA ALA A 89 -20.00 0.25 -16.62
C ALA A 89 -20.21 -0.68 -15.40
N SER A 90 -21.30 -1.46 -15.41
CA SER A 90 -21.58 -2.41 -14.32
C SER A 90 -20.83 -3.73 -14.49
N LEU A 91 -20.21 -4.21 -13.43
CA LEU A 91 -19.56 -5.53 -13.43
C LEU A 91 -20.54 -6.68 -13.75
N LYS A 92 -21.82 -6.52 -13.41
CA LYS A 92 -22.85 -7.57 -13.57
C LYS A 92 -23.26 -7.78 -15.02
N GLU A 93 -23.00 -6.81 -15.90
CA GLU A 93 -23.36 -6.86 -17.32
C GLU A 93 -22.24 -7.44 -18.20
N ILE A 94 -21.00 -7.45 -17.71
CA ILE A 94 -19.80 -7.77 -18.48
C ILE A 94 -19.19 -9.12 -18.11
N ASN A 95 -18.59 -9.79 -19.09
CA ASN A 95 -17.70 -10.92 -18.84
C ASN A 95 -16.33 -10.41 -18.39
N VAL A 96 -16.03 -10.57 -17.10
CA VAL A 96 -14.80 -10.11 -16.45
C VAL A 96 -13.53 -10.65 -17.11
N TYR A 97 -13.50 -11.91 -17.53
CA TYR A 97 -12.31 -12.52 -18.14
C TYR A 97 -12.05 -11.94 -19.54
N LEU A 98 -13.11 -11.67 -20.30
CA LEU A 98 -13.00 -10.99 -21.59
C LEU A 98 -12.54 -9.54 -21.41
N LEU A 99 -13.04 -8.85 -20.39
CA LEU A 99 -12.60 -7.50 -20.04
C LEU A 99 -11.12 -7.44 -19.72
N VAL A 100 -10.64 -8.29 -18.81
CA VAL A 100 -9.21 -8.36 -18.44
C VAL A 100 -8.34 -8.63 -19.68
N THR A 101 -8.76 -9.57 -20.52
CA THR A 101 -8.02 -9.91 -21.75
C THR A 101 -7.96 -8.74 -22.73
N THR A 102 -9.08 -8.00 -22.88
CA THR A 102 -9.18 -6.85 -23.78
C THR A 102 -8.40 -5.65 -23.26
N CYS A 103 -8.46 -5.36 -21.95
CA CYS A 103 -7.67 -4.31 -21.33
C CYS A 103 -6.17 -4.55 -21.53
N LEU A 104 -5.70 -5.79 -21.34
CA LEU A 104 -4.29 -6.13 -21.59
C LEU A 104 -3.93 -5.99 -23.07
N TYR A 105 -4.82 -6.41 -23.98
CA TYR A 105 -4.59 -6.27 -25.42
C TYR A 105 -4.45 -4.82 -25.87
N VAL A 106 -5.36 -3.94 -25.43
CA VAL A 106 -5.32 -2.51 -25.75
C VAL A 106 -4.10 -1.86 -25.10
N ALA A 107 -3.80 -2.16 -23.84
CA ALA A 107 -2.61 -1.65 -23.16
C ALA A 107 -1.32 -2.01 -23.90
N CYS A 108 -1.17 -3.27 -24.35
CA CYS A 108 -0.02 -3.69 -25.14
C CYS A 108 0.15 -2.89 -26.44
N LYS A 109 -0.95 -2.53 -27.11
CA LYS A 109 -0.90 -1.72 -28.33
C LYS A 109 -0.46 -0.28 -28.08
N ILE A 110 -0.92 0.31 -26.98
CA ILE A 110 -0.64 1.71 -26.64
C ILE A 110 0.76 1.89 -26.03
N GLU A 111 1.23 0.92 -25.26
CA GLU A 111 2.57 0.92 -24.64
C GLU A 111 3.67 0.41 -25.59
N GLU A 112 3.44 0.45 -26.91
CA GLU A 112 4.41 0.07 -27.94
C GLU A 112 4.97 -1.36 -27.78
N CYS A 113 4.18 -2.30 -27.25
CA CYS A 113 4.50 -3.73 -27.16
C CYS A 113 3.38 -4.61 -27.73
N PRO A 114 3.01 -4.44 -29.01
CA PRO A 114 1.81 -5.03 -29.59
C PRO A 114 1.89 -6.56 -29.60
N GLN A 115 0.83 -7.20 -29.12
CA GLN A 115 0.67 -8.66 -29.16
C GLN A 115 -0.33 -9.04 -30.24
N HIS A 116 -0.10 -10.17 -30.93
CA HIS A 116 -1.04 -10.63 -31.94
C HIS A 116 -2.36 -11.09 -31.31
N ILE A 117 -3.49 -10.66 -31.86
CA ILE A 117 -4.81 -10.88 -31.26
C ILE A 117 -5.15 -12.38 -31.07
N ARG A 118 -4.68 -13.26 -31.96
CA ARG A 118 -4.87 -14.71 -31.79
C ARG A 118 -4.07 -15.27 -30.60
N LEU A 119 -2.89 -14.72 -30.33
CA LEU A 119 -2.01 -15.18 -29.25
C LEU A 119 -2.60 -14.83 -27.88
N ILE A 120 -3.10 -13.60 -27.71
CA ILE A 120 -3.71 -13.19 -26.45
C ILE A 120 -4.99 -14.00 -26.15
N VAL A 121 -5.82 -14.27 -27.16
CA VAL A 121 -7.01 -15.12 -27.01
C VAL A 121 -6.63 -16.57 -26.68
N SER A 122 -5.59 -17.12 -27.33
CA SER A 122 -5.14 -18.49 -27.04
C SER A 122 -4.58 -18.62 -25.63
N GLU A 123 -3.75 -17.68 -25.18
CA GLU A 123 -3.21 -17.71 -23.82
C GLU A 123 -4.28 -17.50 -22.76
N ALA A 124 -5.23 -16.59 -23.01
CA ALA A 124 -6.34 -16.38 -22.09
C ALA A 124 -7.25 -17.62 -22.00
N ARG A 125 -7.48 -18.34 -23.11
CA ARG A 125 -8.21 -19.62 -23.10
C ARG A 125 -7.44 -20.71 -22.35
N ASN A 126 -6.12 -20.78 -22.50
CA ASN A 126 -5.30 -21.75 -21.77
C ASN A 126 -5.46 -21.59 -20.25
N LEU A 127 -5.65 -20.35 -19.77
CA LEU A 127 -5.92 -20.07 -18.36
C LEU A 127 -7.40 -20.30 -18.00
N TRP A 128 -8.32 -19.89 -18.87
CA TRP A 128 -9.75 -19.80 -18.59
C TRP A 128 -10.60 -20.32 -19.77
N PRO A 129 -10.60 -21.64 -20.01
CA PRO A 129 -11.23 -22.22 -21.20
C PRO A 129 -12.76 -22.07 -21.19
N GLU A 130 -13.37 -22.00 -20.01
CA GLU A 130 -14.83 -21.94 -19.83
C GLU A 130 -15.43 -20.55 -20.08
N TYR A 131 -14.64 -19.49 -19.97
CA TYR A 131 -15.15 -18.11 -19.94
C TYR A 131 -14.81 -17.29 -21.17
N ILE A 132 -13.93 -17.78 -22.06
CA ILE A 132 -13.45 -17.02 -23.21
C ILE A 132 -13.96 -17.62 -24.53
N PRO A 133 -14.65 -16.83 -25.37
CA PRO A 133 -15.14 -17.30 -26.66
C PRO A 133 -13.98 -17.59 -27.63
N GLN A 134 -14.22 -18.49 -28.58
CA GLN A 134 -13.23 -18.80 -29.62
C GLN A 134 -13.07 -17.70 -30.67
N ASP A 135 -14.13 -16.95 -30.87
CA ASP A 135 -14.20 -15.94 -31.91
C ASP A 135 -13.40 -14.70 -31.48
N VAL A 136 -12.31 -14.48 -32.21
CA VAL A 136 -11.43 -13.34 -32.03
C VAL A 136 -12.16 -12.02 -32.30
N THR A 137 -13.22 -12.05 -33.10
CA THR A 137 -14.08 -10.90 -33.39
C THR A 137 -14.75 -10.35 -32.14
N LYS A 138 -15.11 -11.20 -31.17
CA LYS A 138 -15.72 -10.76 -29.91
C LYS A 138 -14.76 -9.92 -29.06
N LEU A 139 -13.47 -10.25 -29.09
CA LEU A 139 -12.45 -9.43 -28.44
C LEU A 139 -12.29 -8.09 -29.18
N ALA A 140 -12.29 -8.09 -30.52
CA ALA A 140 -12.18 -6.86 -31.31
C ALA A 140 -13.41 -5.94 -31.15
N GLU A 141 -14.62 -6.50 -31.07
CA GLU A 141 -15.84 -5.76 -30.74
C GLU A 141 -15.73 -5.14 -29.33
N PHE A 142 -15.26 -5.91 -28.35
CA PHE A 142 -15.12 -5.43 -26.98
C PHE A 142 -14.01 -4.37 -26.83
N GLU A 143 -12.93 -4.47 -27.61
CA GLU A 143 -11.93 -3.41 -27.71
C GLU A 143 -12.56 -2.08 -28.11
N PHE A 144 -13.42 -2.10 -29.14
CA PHE A 144 -14.06 -0.88 -29.63
C PHE A 144 -14.88 -0.22 -28.52
N TYR A 145 -15.72 -0.99 -27.81
CA TYR A 145 -16.49 -0.49 -26.67
C TYR A 145 -15.61 0.02 -25.53
N LEU A 146 -14.50 -0.66 -25.24
CA LEU A 146 -13.56 -0.25 -24.19
C LEU A 146 -12.94 1.13 -24.49
N ILE A 147 -12.56 1.37 -25.75
CA ILE A 147 -11.97 2.64 -26.19
C ILE A 147 -13.02 3.76 -26.18
N GLU A 148 -14.25 3.45 -26.62
CA GLU A 148 -15.39 4.37 -26.59
C GLU A 148 -15.71 4.81 -25.16
N GLU A 149 -15.82 3.86 -24.21
CA GLU A 149 -16.17 4.15 -22.82
C GLU A 149 -15.08 4.96 -22.10
N MET A 150 -13.83 4.90 -22.55
CA MET A 150 -12.71 5.70 -22.02
C MET A 150 -12.49 7.03 -22.76
N ASP A 151 -13.38 7.41 -23.68
CA ASP A 151 -13.30 8.62 -24.52
C ASP A 151 -11.93 8.75 -25.24
N SER A 152 -11.30 7.62 -25.61
CA SER A 152 -9.96 7.57 -26.23
C SER A 152 -8.80 8.17 -25.40
N TYR A 153 -8.96 8.33 -24.08
CA TYR A 153 -7.88 8.79 -23.19
C TYR A 153 -6.97 7.65 -22.73
N LEU A 154 -6.16 7.15 -23.66
CA LEU A 154 -5.36 5.93 -23.50
C LEU A 154 -3.95 6.17 -22.90
N LEU A 155 -3.39 7.36 -23.03
CA LEU A 155 -2.05 7.64 -22.51
C LEU A 155 -2.05 7.85 -21.00
N LEU A 156 -1.21 7.10 -20.28
CA LEU A 156 -1.06 7.14 -18.83
C LEU A 156 0.37 7.52 -18.42
N HIS A 157 0.47 8.21 -17.29
CA HIS A 157 1.72 8.49 -16.59
C HIS A 157 1.78 7.62 -15.34
N HIS A 158 2.76 6.73 -15.30
CA HIS A 158 2.96 5.80 -14.20
C HIS A 158 3.92 6.34 -13.12
N PRO A 159 3.74 5.93 -11.84
CA PRO A 159 4.64 6.33 -10.75
C PRO A 159 6.10 5.87 -10.91
N TYR A 160 6.37 4.79 -11.67
CA TYR A 160 7.71 4.23 -11.84
C TYR A 160 8.74 5.24 -12.36
N LYS A 161 8.34 6.08 -13.31
CA LYS A 161 9.21 7.13 -13.86
C LYS A 161 9.57 8.17 -12.79
N SER A 162 8.58 8.56 -11.99
CA SER A 162 8.76 9.51 -10.88
C SER A 162 9.66 8.93 -9.79
N LEU A 163 9.50 7.64 -9.45
CA LEU A 163 10.37 6.93 -8.50
C LEU A 163 11.84 6.96 -8.95
N LEU A 164 12.11 6.67 -10.23
CA LEU A 164 13.46 6.71 -10.77
C LEU A 164 14.05 8.13 -10.76
N GLN A 165 13.24 9.14 -11.09
CA GLN A 165 13.65 10.54 -11.01
C GLN A 165 14.01 10.96 -9.59
N LEU A 166 13.24 10.53 -8.59
CA LEU A 166 13.53 10.78 -7.17
C LEU A 166 14.83 10.09 -6.74
N LYS A 167 15.08 8.84 -7.17
CA LYS A 167 16.36 8.15 -6.91
C LYS A 167 17.54 8.97 -7.40
N HIS A 168 17.52 9.36 -8.67
CA HIS A 168 18.59 10.15 -9.27
C HIS A 168 18.75 11.51 -8.62
N TYR A 169 17.66 12.16 -8.19
CA TYR A 169 17.72 13.41 -7.45
C TYR A 169 18.43 13.26 -6.11
N PHE A 170 18.12 12.20 -5.35
CA PHE A 170 18.79 11.90 -4.08
C PHE A 170 20.26 11.55 -4.26
N GLU A 171 20.61 10.84 -5.33
CA GLU A 171 22.01 10.54 -5.68
C GLU A 171 22.81 11.81 -6.03
N GLN A 172 22.22 12.74 -6.79
CA GLN A 172 22.89 13.98 -7.20
C GLN A 172 23.04 14.98 -6.05
N LYS A 173 22.05 15.07 -5.16
CA LYS A 173 22.05 15.99 -4.01
C LYS A 173 22.35 15.28 -2.69
N TYR A 174 23.21 14.26 -2.74
CA TYR A 174 23.61 13.53 -1.55
C TYR A 174 24.26 14.44 -0.50
N ASP A 175 25.02 15.45 -0.92
CA ASP A 175 25.68 16.41 -0.01
C ASP A 175 24.68 17.26 0.80
N VAL A 176 23.46 17.45 0.30
CA VAL A 176 22.44 18.33 0.93
C VAL A 176 21.52 17.52 1.84
N TYR A 177 21.04 16.36 1.37
CA TYR A 177 20.05 15.57 2.11
C TYR A 177 20.66 14.35 2.82
N GLY A 178 21.87 13.93 2.46
CA GLY A 178 22.57 12.80 3.06
C GLY A 178 21.78 11.48 2.99
N PHE A 179 20.91 11.35 1.98
CA PHE A 179 19.95 10.26 1.82
C PHE A 179 20.18 9.54 0.50
N LYS A 180 20.25 8.21 0.56
CA LYS A 180 20.40 7.34 -0.61
C LYS A 180 19.47 6.14 -0.47
N LEU A 181 18.76 5.82 -1.54
CA LEU A 181 17.98 4.58 -1.63
C LEU A 181 18.90 3.41 -1.97
N SER A 182 18.84 2.35 -1.17
CA SER A 182 19.43 1.06 -1.52
C SER A 182 18.67 0.43 -2.70
N ASP A 183 19.32 -0.47 -3.44
CA ASP A 183 18.67 -1.20 -4.52
C ASP A 183 17.58 -2.17 -4.00
N GLU A 184 17.73 -2.70 -2.78
CA GLU A 184 16.68 -3.49 -2.11
C GLU A 184 15.47 -2.63 -1.76
N GLU A 185 15.70 -1.44 -1.19
CA GLU A 185 14.63 -0.47 -0.89
C GLU A 185 13.93 -0.01 -2.16
N MET A 186 14.67 0.16 -3.25
CA MET A 186 14.11 0.48 -4.56
C MET A 186 13.19 -0.64 -5.07
N GLN A 187 13.62 -1.90 -4.94
CA GLN A 187 12.79 -3.04 -5.33
C GLN A 187 11.53 -3.14 -4.47
N ASN A 188 11.63 -2.87 -3.17
CA ASN A 188 10.46 -2.82 -2.27
C ASN A 188 9.50 -1.68 -2.65
N CYS A 189 10.02 -0.48 -2.93
CA CYS A 189 9.20 0.62 -3.45
C CYS A 189 8.50 0.24 -4.75
N TRP A 190 9.19 -0.45 -5.65
CA TRP A 190 8.63 -0.91 -6.92
C TRP A 190 7.48 -1.89 -6.70
N SER A 191 7.65 -2.86 -5.80
CA SER A 191 6.61 -3.82 -5.44
C SER A 191 5.40 -3.13 -4.79
N LEU A 192 5.62 -2.19 -3.86
CA LEU A 192 4.54 -1.39 -3.26
C LEU A 192 3.75 -0.60 -4.29
N ILE A 193 4.42 -0.01 -5.29
CA ILE A 193 3.74 0.69 -6.39
C ILE A 193 2.88 -0.29 -7.20
N ASN A 194 3.36 -1.50 -7.48
CA ASN A 194 2.56 -2.51 -8.19
C ASN A 194 1.27 -2.84 -7.42
N ASP A 195 1.36 -3.02 -6.11
CA ASP A 195 0.19 -3.35 -5.27
C ASP A 195 -0.77 -2.15 -5.17
N SER A 196 -0.27 -0.92 -5.28
CA SER A 196 -1.10 0.29 -5.21
C SER A 196 -2.13 0.39 -6.34
N TYR A 197 -1.96 -0.32 -7.47
CA TYR A 197 -2.94 -0.36 -8.56
C TYR A 197 -4.24 -1.09 -8.22
N ILE A 198 -4.28 -1.85 -7.11
CA ILE A 198 -5.51 -2.45 -6.58
C ILE A 198 -6.48 -1.37 -6.08
N THR A 199 -5.93 -0.23 -5.62
CA THR A 199 -6.69 0.90 -5.10
C THR A 199 -7.11 1.88 -6.17
N ASP A 200 -7.96 2.83 -5.79
CA ASP A 200 -8.33 3.97 -6.63
C ASP A 200 -7.28 5.09 -6.68
N LEU A 201 -6.12 4.93 -6.03
CA LEU A 201 -5.13 6.00 -5.89
C LEU A 201 -4.70 6.58 -7.23
N HIS A 202 -4.57 5.75 -8.26
CA HIS A 202 -4.17 6.18 -9.60
C HIS A 202 -5.20 7.06 -10.33
N LEU A 203 -6.44 7.11 -9.85
CA LEU A 203 -7.48 8.01 -10.35
C LEU A 203 -7.59 9.28 -9.52
N LEU A 204 -7.12 9.27 -8.27
CA LEU A 204 -7.25 10.39 -7.33
C LEU A 204 -6.00 11.27 -7.32
N LEU A 205 -4.82 10.64 -7.28
CA LEU A 205 -3.56 11.30 -6.97
C LEU A 205 -2.60 11.32 -8.16
N PRO A 206 -1.74 12.36 -8.25
CA PRO A 206 -0.62 12.39 -9.16
C PRO A 206 0.41 11.26 -8.93
N PRO A 207 1.08 10.79 -10.00
CA PRO A 207 2.02 9.67 -9.91
C PRO A 207 3.25 9.94 -9.03
N HIS A 208 3.67 11.20 -8.89
CA HIS A 208 4.82 11.55 -8.03
C HIS A 208 4.48 11.40 -6.54
N ILE A 209 3.24 11.68 -6.14
CA ILE A 209 2.78 11.54 -4.75
C ILE A 209 2.74 10.07 -4.34
N ILE A 210 2.24 9.21 -5.23
CA ILE A 210 2.25 7.74 -5.03
C ILE A 210 3.69 7.22 -4.87
N ALA A 211 4.63 7.72 -5.69
CA ALA A 211 6.04 7.34 -5.57
C ALA A 211 6.66 7.78 -4.24
N VAL A 212 6.38 9.00 -3.77
CA VAL A 212 6.84 9.51 -2.46
C VAL A 212 6.24 8.71 -1.32
N ALA A 213 4.95 8.38 -1.38
CA ALA A 213 4.28 7.53 -0.40
C ALA A 213 4.91 6.13 -0.32
N ALA A 214 5.23 5.51 -1.46
CA ALA A 214 5.90 4.20 -1.50
C ALA A 214 7.31 4.25 -0.87
N ILE A 215 8.08 5.32 -1.13
CA ILE A 215 9.39 5.54 -0.49
C ILE A 215 9.22 5.69 1.01
N TYR A 216 8.27 6.52 1.46
CA TYR A 216 8.01 6.74 2.87
C TYR A 216 7.68 5.45 3.61
N ILE A 217 6.75 4.65 3.09
CA ILE A 217 6.39 3.33 3.65
C ILE A 217 7.63 2.44 3.75
N THR A 218 8.45 2.37 2.70
CA THR A 218 9.64 1.50 2.68
C THR A 218 10.65 1.88 3.75
N ILE A 219 10.92 3.18 3.93
CA ILE A 219 11.88 3.66 4.95
C ILE A 219 11.34 3.36 6.36
N VAL A 220 10.05 3.60 6.60
CA VAL A 220 9.42 3.36 7.91
C VAL A 220 9.36 1.87 8.24
N LEU A 221 9.03 1.01 7.26
CA LEU A 221 9.01 -0.44 7.45
C LEU A 221 10.40 -0.99 7.81
N LYS A 222 11.45 -0.49 7.17
CA LYS A 222 12.83 -0.91 7.46
C LYS A 222 13.20 -0.66 8.91
N LYS A 223 12.87 0.53 9.45
CA LYS A 223 13.07 0.86 10.87
C LYS A 223 12.42 -0.19 11.78
N ASN A 224 11.16 -0.54 11.52
CA ASN A 224 10.44 -1.52 12.33
C ASN A 224 11.05 -2.92 12.25
N LEU A 225 11.50 -3.34 11.07
CA LEU A 225 12.16 -4.64 10.87
C LEU A 225 13.52 -4.71 11.58
N SER A 226 14.31 -3.63 11.55
CA SER A 226 15.56 -3.52 12.32
C SER A 226 15.28 -3.64 13.83
N GLN A 227 14.24 -2.98 14.33
CA GLN A 227 13.85 -3.05 15.74
C GLN A 227 13.37 -4.44 16.17
N LEU A 228 12.65 -5.16 15.31
CA LEU A 228 12.22 -6.54 15.56
C LEU A 228 13.42 -7.50 15.63
N LYS A 229 14.36 -7.40 14.68
CA LYS A 229 15.60 -8.21 14.69
C LYS A 229 16.45 -7.93 15.94
N ASN A 230 16.59 -6.66 16.33
CA ASN A 230 17.32 -6.28 17.54
C ASN A 230 16.65 -6.78 18.84
N LYS A 231 15.32 -6.96 18.85
CA LYS A 231 14.59 -7.58 19.97
C LYS A 231 14.79 -9.10 20.03
N GLU A 232 14.85 -9.78 18.89
CA GLU A 232 15.13 -11.22 18.84
C GLU A 232 16.57 -11.55 19.27
N GLU A 233 17.56 -10.75 18.84
CA GLU A 233 18.97 -10.94 19.23
C GLU A 233 19.20 -10.70 20.73
N ASN A 234 18.56 -9.69 21.32
CA ASN A 234 18.62 -9.45 22.77
C ASN A 234 17.82 -10.45 23.61
N GLY A 235 16.89 -11.21 23.01
CA GLY A 235 16.13 -12.27 23.68
C GLY A 235 16.93 -13.58 23.87
N VAL A 236 17.99 -13.79 23.09
CA VAL A 236 18.79 -15.03 23.12
C VAL A 236 19.95 -14.95 24.14
N SER A 237 20.33 -13.76 24.60
CA SER A 237 21.47 -13.58 25.52
C SER A 237 21.17 -13.78 27.02
N ASN A 238 19.92 -14.06 27.42
CA ASN A 238 19.55 -14.16 28.84
C ASN A 238 19.26 -15.57 29.37
N ASN A 239 19.57 -16.64 28.62
CA ASN A 239 19.40 -18.02 29.11
C ASN A 239 20.70 -18.85 29.12
N SER A 240 21.78 -18.25 29.64
CA SER A 240 22.97 -19.02 30.02
C SER A 240 23.56 -18.51 31.32
N ILE A 241 23.01 -18.97 32.46
CA ILE A 241 23.73 -19.22 33.72
C ILE A 241 22.91 -20.18 34.61
N ALA A 242 23.54 -21.33 34.90
CA ALA A 242 23.41 -22.21 36.07
C ALA A 242 22.12 -23.04 36.32
N ASN A 243 22.24 -24.38 36.20
CA ASN A 243 22.52 -25.23 37.37
C ASN A 243 22.77 -26.71 36.99
N ASN A 244 23.98 -27.18 37.32
CA ASN A 244 24.33 -28.59 37.49
C ASN A 244 23.80 -29.07 38.85
N VAL A 245 23.03 -30.17 38.89
CA VAL A 245 23.04 -31.14 40.00
C VAL A 245 22.70 -32.54 39.45
N ASP A 246 23.61 -33.48 39.67
CA ASP A 246 23.54 -34.93 39.41
C ASP A 246 22.37 -35.64 40.11
N SER A 247 21.88 -36.75 39.52
CA SER A 247 21.61 -38.05 40.21
C SER A 247 21.06 -39.15 39.26
N ASN A 248 21.91 -40.15 38.98
CA ASN A 248 21.69 -41.61 38.92
C ASN A 248 20.38 -42.25 38.34
N ASN A 249 20.48 -42.76 37.09
CA ASN A 249 20.26 -44.14 36.54
C ASN A 249 19.08 -45.06 36.97
N PRO A 250 18.78 -46.20 36.28
CA PRO A 250 18.58 -46.52 34.85
C PRO A 250 17.21 -47.20 34.54
N GLN A 251 16.77 -47.33 33.27
CA GLN A 251 16.46 -48.64 32.63
C GLN A 251 15.88 -48.58 31.21
N SER A 252 16.31 -49.60 30.42
CA SER A 252 15.63 -50.29 29.30
C SER A 252 15.23 -49.42 28.09
N SER A 253 15.61 -49.64 26.82
CA SER A 253 16.14 -50.74 25.99
C SER A 253 15.38 -50.66 24.67
N TYR A 254 16.08 -50.65 23.53
CA TYR A 254 15.87 -51.45 22.31
C TYR A 254 16.32 -50.68 21.05
N THR A 255 17.46 -51.15 20.50
CA THR A 255 17.75 -51.47 19.06
C THR A 255 17.36 -50.46 17.97
N GLN A 256 18.14 -50.16 16.93
CA GLN A 256 19.30 -50.82 16.32
C GLN A 256 19.94 -49.86 15.30
N ASN A 257 21.25 -50.02 15.12
CA ASN A 257 22.10 -49.42 14.08
C ASN A 257 21.61 -49.73 12.65
N THR A 258 21.91 -48.81 11.72
CA THR A 258 22.77 -49.09 10.56
C THR A 258 23.39 -47.81 10.00
N ALA A 259 24.70 -47.88 9.78
CA ALA A 259 25.55 -46.84 9.23
C ALA A 259 25.68 -46.97 7.70
N GLY A 260 26.05 -45.87 7.01
CA GLY A 260 26.82 -45.98 5.77
C GLY A 260 26.61 -44.91 4.68
N ALA A 261 27.56 -43.96 4.64
CA ALA A 261 28.19 -43.37 3.44
C ALA A 261 27.49 -42.25 2.62
N SER A 262 27.93 -41.01 2.91
CA SER A 262 28.52 -40.01 1.98
C SER A 262 28.31 -40.16 0.46
N VAL A 263 27.68 -39.14 -0.16
CA VAL A 263 28.16 -38.49 -1.41
C VAL A 263 27.76 -37.00 -1.42
N LYS A 264 28.73 -36.12 -1.69
CA LYS A 264 28.56 -34.68 -2.00
C LYS A 264 28.02 -34.49 -3.43
N SER A 265 27.07 -33.58 -3.62
CA SER A 265 26.92 -32.80 -4.85
C SER A 265 26.20 -31.49 -4.56
N GLY A 266 26.77 -30.37 -5.00
CA GLY A 266 26.23 -29.04 -4.80
C GLY A 266 25.18 -28.66 -5.86
N SER A 267 24.32 -27.71 -5.50
CA SER A 267 23.89 -26.64 -6.41
C SER A 267 23.11 -25.59 -5.62
N THR A 268 23.45 -24.34 -5.92
CA THR A 268 22.89 -23.09 -5.43
C THR A 268 21.41 -22.95 -5.78
N VAL A 269 20.57 -22.68 -4.78
CA VAL A 269 19.21 -22.14 -4.98
C VAL A 269 19.14 -20.80 -4.26
N SER A 270 18.86 -19.78 -5.04
CA SER A 270 18.59 -18.40 -4.66
C SER A 270 17.21 -18.31 -4.00
N ASP A 271 17.19 -18.16 -2.67
CA ASP A 271 15.97 -17.90 -1.91
C ASP A 271 15.55 -16.43 -2.06
N ASN A 272 14.59 -16.18 -2.95
CA ASN A 272 13.76 -14.98 -2.92
C ASN A 272 12.88 -15.06 -1.68
N LYS A 273 13.24 -14.33 -0.63
CA LYS A 273 12.43 -14.22 0.58
C LYS A 273 11.28 -13.24 0.33
N GLU A 274 10.10 -13.78 0.02
CA GLU A 274 8.83 -13.05 0.04
C GLU A 274 8.61 -12.40 1.42
N LEU A 275 8.07 -11.18 1.42
CA LEU A 275 7.76 -10.41 2.63
C LEU A 275 6.63 -11.12 3.41
N ASN A 276 6.86 -11.39 4.70
CA ASN A 276 5.88 -12.02 5.57
C ASN A 276 4.78 -11.02 5.98
N ILE A 277 3.53 -11.47 5.85
CA ILE A 277 2.28 -10.76 6.17
C ILE A 277 2.26 -10.14 7.58
N ASP A 278 3.02 -10.71 8.51
CA ASP A 278 3.02 -10.32 9.92
C ASP A 278 3.71 -8.96 10.18
N ASP A 279 4.62 -8.54 9.30
CA ASP A 279 5.38 -7.28 9.45
C ASP A 279 4.51 -6.03 9.19
N LEU A 280 3.45 -6.18 8.40
CA LEU A 280 2.50 -5.09 8.09
C LEU A 280 1.43 -4.89 9.19
N ILE A 281 1.16 -5.92 9.98
CA ILE A 281 0.09 -5.91 11.01
C ILE A 281 0.49 -5.06 12.22
N ASN A 282 1.79 -5.00 12.54
CA ASN A 282 2.29 -4.25 13.70
C ASN A 282 2.18 -2.72 13.56
N LEU A 283 1.82 -2.19 12.39
CA LEU A 283 1.49 -0.76 12.22
C LEU A 283 0.10 -0.37 12.77
N SER A 284 -0.78 -1.35 13.04
CA SER A 284 -2.21 -1.09 13.31
C SER A 284 -2.62 -1.14 14.78
N LYS A 285 -1.70 -1.47 15.71
CA LYS A 285 -2.01 -1.54 17.14
C LYS A 285 -1.59 -0.25 17.85
N PRO A 286 -2.49 0.48 18.51
CA PRO A 286 -2.11 1.58 19.38
C PRO A 286 -1.37 1.04 20.61
N ASN A 287 -0.20 1.62 20.92
CA ASN A 287 0.54 1.39 22.16
C ASN A 287 -0.33 1.81 23.36
N SER A 288 -0.76 0.84 24.16
CA SER A 288 -1.31 1.07 25.49
C SER A 288 -0.46 0.29 26.48
N GLN A 289 0.64 0.88 26.94
CA GLN A 289 1.37 0.49 28.14
C GLN A 289 2.50 1.50 28.38
N GLU A 290 2.22 2.51 29.21
CA GLU A 290 3.17 3.20 30.09
C GLU A 290 2.40 4.29 30.85
N GLU A 291 1.95 3.98 32.06
CA GLU A 291 2.10 4.86 33.23
C GLU A 291 1.69 4.13 34.52
N ASP A 292 2.44 4.45 35.56
CA ASP A 292 2.88 3.57 36.64
C ASP A 292 1.89 3.30 37.78
N ALA A 293 2.10 2.14 38.40
CA ALA A 293 1.63 1.82 39.73
C ALA A 293 2.48 2.53 40.80
N SER A 294 1.86 3.39 41.63
CA SER A 294 2.38 3.70 42.97
C SER A 294 1.26 3.86 44.02
N LYS A 295 1.16 2.83 44.87
CA LYS A 295 0.79 2.78 46.31
C LYS A 295 -0.39 3.60 46.86
N ALA A 296 -1.48 2.86 47.17
CA ALA A 296 -2.09 2.65 48.50
C ALA A 296 -2.33 3.83 49.48
N LYS A 297 -3.61 4.17 49.73
CA LYS A 297 -4.39 3.90 50.97
C LYS A 297 -5.73 4.67 51.03
N SER A 298 -6.82 3.92 51.28
CA SER A 298 -8.03 4.24 52.09
C SER A 298 -8.71 5.62 52.00
N ASN A 299 -9.94 5.69 51.48
CA ASN A 299 -11.19 5.72 52.28
C ASN A 299 -12.42 6.09 51.43
N GLU A 300 -13.56 5.59 51.88
CA GLU A 300 -14.91 5.70 51.32
C GLU A 300 -15.46 7.14 51.17
N VAL A 301 -16.57 7.23 50.43
CA VAL A 301 -17.73 8.14 50.53
C VAL A 301 -18.01 8.96 49.25
N SER A 302 -19.03 8.52 48.51
CA SER A 302 -19.92 9.34 47.65
C SER A 302 -20.89 10.14 48.56
N PRO A 303 -21.56 11.27 48.17
CA PRO A 303 -22.15 11.49 46.83
C PRO A 303 -22.32 12.96 46.31
N SER A 304 -22.80 13.07 45.06
CA SER A 304 -23.81 14.06 44.56
C SER A 304 -23.39 15.18 43.59
N LYS A 305 -23.92 15.07 42.35
CA LYS A 305 -24.71 16.04 41.54
C LYS A 305 -24.19 17.44 41.13
N ASN A 306 -24.39 17.69 39.82
CA ASN A 306 -24.90 18.89 39.13
C ASN A 306 -23.93 19.83 38.37
N ASN A 307 -24.06 19.76 37.03
CA ASN A 307 -24.39 20.80 36.05
C ASN A 307 -23.59 22.13 35.92
N SER A 308 -23.19 22.34 34.65
CA SER A 308 -23.42 23.50 33.77
C SER A 308 -22.52 24.76 33.85
N THR A 309 -21.74 24.93 32.76
CA THR A 309 -21.87 25.99 31.72
C THR A 309 -21.38 27.43 31.98
N GLN A 310 -20.67 27.94 30.94
CA GLN A 310 -20.42 29.34 30.51
C GLN A 310 -19.32 30.15 31.22
N VAL A 311 -18.23 30.51 30.52
CA VAL A 311 -18.03 31.69 29.62
C VAL A 311 -18.11 33.01 30.37
N SER A 312 -16.98 33.69 30.57
CA SER A 312 -16.68 35.07 30.10
C SER A 312 -15.49 35.69 30.84
N ASN A 313 -14.53 36.20 30.06
CA ASN A 313 -13.57 37.27 30.40
C ASN A 313 -14.18 38.59 29.81
N PRO A 314 -13.54 39.78 29.84
CA PRO A 314 -12.40 40.31 30.62
C PRO A 314 -12.62 41.78 31.13
N GLN A 315 -11.59 42.37 31.78
CA GLN A 315 -11.12 43.79 31.74
C GLN A 315 -10.63 44.27 33.15
N HIS A 316 -9.34 44.58 33.37
CA HIS A 316 -8.52 45.77 33.05
C HIS A 316 -8.45 46.80 34.22
N HIS A 317 -7.23 47.08 34.75
CA HIS A 317 -6.68 48.33 35.38
C HIS A 317 -5.36 47.95 36.13
N GLN A 318 -4.13 48.34 35.75
CA GLN A 318 -3.40 49.64 35.92
C GLN A 318 -3.58 50.29 37.31
N GLY A 319 -2.57 50.63 38.13
CA GLY A 319 -1.10 50.61 38.02
C GLY A 319 -0.39 51.05 39.32
N ASP A 320 0.94 51.07 39.27
CA ASP A 320 1.97 51.82 40.03
C ASP A 320 2.47 51.47 41.46
N ALA A 321 3.71 50.94 41.47
CA ALA A 321 4.95 51.41 42.11
C ALA A 321 5.12 51.50 43.65
N ASN A 322 6.09 50.72 44.20
CA ASN A 322 7.32 51.30 44.77
C ASN A 322 8.48 50.28 44.97
N GLN A 323 9.71 50.79 44.92
CA GLN A 323 11.01 50.12 44.86
C GLN A 323 11.50 49.50 46.18
N GLN A 324 12.28 48.40 46.10
CA GLN A 324 13.61 48.30 46.74
C GLN A 324 14.48 47.20 46.12
N GLN A 325 15.77 47.54 45.94
CA GLN A 325 16.82 46.83 45.21
C GLN A 325 17.39 45.61 45.97
N SER A 326 17.80 44.58 45.24
CA SER A 326 19.12 43.95 45.43
C SER A 326 19.53 43.18 44.17
N SER A 327 20.83 43.25 43.87
CA SER A 327 21.50 43.00 42.61
C SER A 327 22.21 41.65 42.56
N THR A 328 22.24 40.98 41.39
CA THR A 328 23.42 40.19 40.94
C THR A 328 23.41 39.91 39.43
N LYS A 329 24.27 40.68 38.73
CA LYS A 329 25.13 40.39 37.56
C LYS A 329 24.69 39.36 36.49
N THR A 330 24.41 39.92 35.32
CA THR A 330 24.55 39.35 33.98
C THR A 330 26.01 39.00 33.66
N THR A 331 26.24 37.78 33.15
CA THR A 331 27.41 37.41 32.35
C THR A 331 26.95 36.99 30.97
N HIS A 332 27.50 37.66 29.95
CA HIS A 332 27.40 37.29 28.55
C HIS A 332 28.02 35.90 28.33
N THR A 333 27.27 35.00 27.70
CA THR A 333 27.81 33.76 27.13
C THR A 333 27.45 33.70 25.66
N THR A 334 28.47 33.41 24.86
CA THR A 334 28.59 33.48 23.41
C THR A 334 27.60 32.57 22.69
N ALA A 335 27.16 32.97 21.50
CA ALA A 335 26.19 32.29 20.63
C ALA A 335 26.71 31.00 19.95
N GLN A 336 27.35 30.10 20.70
CA GLN A 336 27.92 28.84 20.18
C GLN A 336 27.42 27.56 20.89
N ASP A 337 26.61 27.66 21.94
CA ASP A 337 26.23 26.51 22.77
C ASP A 337 24.79 25.99 22.56
N LEU A 338 24.16 26.27 21.41
CA LEU A 338 22.82 25.74 21.07
C LEU A 338 22.84 24.59 20.02
N VAL A 339 24.00 23.95 19.80
CA VAL A 339 24.14 22.89 18.78
C VAL A 339 24.21 21.46 19.35
N ASN A 340 24.18 21.26 20.67
CA ASN A 340 24.22 19.91 21.25
C ASN A 340 22.95 19.58 22.04
N PHE A 341 21.81 19.56 21.35
CA PHE A 341 20.72 18.68 21.77
C PHE A 341 20.92 17.36 21.01
N ASP A 342 21.29 16.33 21.74
CA ASP A 342 21.80 15.03 21.31
C ASP A 342 21.09 14.45 20.06
N LEU A 343 21.77 14.53 18.90
CA LEU A 343 21.49 13.67 17.75
C LEU A 343 22.08 12.25 17.93
N ASP A 344 22.87 12.03 18.98
CA ASP A 344 23.61 10.77 19.23
C ASP A 344 22.78 9.68 19.93
N ILE A 345 21.48 9.91 20.16
CA ILE A 345 20.54 8.94 20.78
C ILE A 345 19.44 8.49 19.79
N LEU A 346 19.53 8.88 18.52
CA LEU A 346 18.57 8.45 17.49
C LEU A 346 19.13 7.28 16.70
N ASP A 347 18.38 6.16 16.63
CA ASP A 347 18.70 5.04 15.74
C ASP A 347 19.02 5.54 14.31
N ASP A 348 20.00 4.95 13.61
CA ASP A 348 20.41 5.34 12.24
C ASP A 348 19.21 5.40 11.27
N ASP A 349 18.22 4.53 11.48
CA ASP A 349 16.96 4.50 10.73
C ASP A 349 16.08 5.72 11.02
N THR A 350 16.07 6.26 12.24
CA THR A 350 15.35 7.49 12.60
C THR A 350 16.02 8.71 11.99
N ILE A 351 17.35 8.76 12.00
CA ILE A 351 18.12 9.81 11.31
C ILE A 351 17.80 9.81 9.81
N ARG A 352 17.70 8.61 9.22
CA ARG A 352 17.33 8.44 7.80
C ARG A 352 15.91 8.93 7.49
N ILE A 353 14.93 8.63 8.35
CA ILE A 353 13.56 9.17 8.21
C ILE A 353 13.58 10.70 8.30
N ASN A 354 14.30 11.27 9.26
CA ASN A 354 14.38 12.73 9.43
C ASN A 354 15.02 13.41 8.21
N LYS A 355 16.05 12.80 7.60
CA LYS A 355 16.64 13.28 6.35
C LYS A 355 15.65 13.27 5.18
N PHE A 356 14.84 12.22 5.06
CA PHE A 356 13.79 12.16 4.05
C PHE A 356 12.68 13.19 4.33
N MET A 357 12.28 13.36 5.59
CA MET A 357 11.28 14.38 5.98
C MET A 357 11.76 15.79 5.68
N ASN A 358 13.05 16.07 5.90
CA ASN A 358 13.67 17.33 5.53
C ASN A 358 13.53 17.59 4.01
N PHE A 359 13.69 16.57 3.16
CA PHE A 359 13.40 16.71 1.73
C PHE A 359 11.92 17.00 1.45
N VAL A 360 10.99 16.31 2.11
CA VAL A 360 9.55 16.51 1.90
C VAL A 360 9.13 17.93 2.28
N GLU A 361 9.67 18.46 3.39
CA GLU A 361 9.44 19.83 3.83
C GLU A 361 9.91 20.87 2.80
N HIS A 362 11.12 20.70 2.25
CA HIS A 362 11.69 21.63 1.26
C HIS A 362 11.11 21.50 -0.15
N SER A 363 10.44 20.39 -0.47
CA SER A 363 9.91 20.13 -1.81
C SER A 363 8.48 20.63 -2.03
N HIS A 364 7.83 21.16 -0.98
CA HIS A 364 6.45 21.66 -1.02
C HIS A 364 5.44 20.66 -1.59
N ILE A 365 5.70 19.37 -1.39
CA ILE A 365 4.76 18.30 -1.77
C ILE A 365 3.59 18.32 -0.79
N ASN A 366 2.37 18.14 -1.30
CA ASN A 366 1.18 18.11 -0.46
C ASN A 366 1.21 16.90 0.47
N LEU A 367 1.46 17.15 1.76
CA LEU A 367 1.55 16.11 2.79
C LEU A 367 0.21 15.40 3.03
N ASP A 368 -0.91 16.11 2.91
CA ASP A 368 -2.24 15.52 3.13
C ASP A 368 -2.50 14.41 2.11
N GLU A 369 -2.19 14.66 0.84
CA GLU A 369 -2.31 13.66 -0.24
C GLU A 369 -1.34 12.48 -0.06
N VAL A 370 -0.14 12.72 0.48
CA VAL A 370 0.82 11.64 0.81
C VAL A 370 0.28 10.76 1.94
N VAL A 371 -0.26 11.37 3.02
CA VAL A 371 -0.83 10.63 4.15
C VAL A 371 -2.00 9.76 3.69
N GLU A 372 -2.87 10.31 2.86
CA GLU A 372 -3.97 9.56 2.26
C GLU A 372 -3.50 8.39 1.40
N ALA A 373 -2.49 8.60 0.55
CA ALA A 373 -1.89 7.54 -0.26
C ALA A 373 -1.34 6.41 0.63
N VAL A 374 -0.61 6.77 1.69
CA VAL A 374 -0.04 5.82 2.64
C VAL A 374 -1.14 5.03 3.34
N GLN A 375 -2.19 5.70 3.80
CA GLN A 375 -3.31 5.04 4.47
C GLN A 375 -4.03 4.04 3.55
N ASP A 376 -4.31 4.43 2.30
CA ASP A 376 -4.96 3.54 1.34
C ASP A 376 -4.07 2.34 0.97
N MET A 377 -2.76 2.54 0.81
CA MET A 377 -1.80 1.44 0.58
C MET A 377 -1.76 0.45 1.76
N ILE A 378 -1.72 0.95 3.00
CA ILE A 378 -1.74 0.08 4.20
C ILE A 378 -3.07 -0.67 4.32
N ASN A 379 -4.19 0.03 4.05
CA ASN A 379 -5.52 -0.57 4.12
C ASN A 379 -5.68 -1.77 3.18
N VAL A 380 -5.03 -1.74 2.00
CA VAL A 380 -5.03 -2.90 1.09
C VAL A 380 -4.47 -4.15 1.75
N TYR A 381 -3.34 -4.05 2.46
CA TYR A 381 -2.72 -5.21 3.10
C TYR A 381 -3.62 -5.80 4.20
N VAL A 382 -4.31 -4.96 4.95
CA VAL A 382 -5.30 -5.42 5.95
C VAL A 382 -6.46 -6.16 5.29
N LEU A 383 -6.94 -5.66 4.15
CA LEU A 383 -8.02 -6.28 3.39
C LEU A 383 -7.57 -7.57 2.70
N TRP A 384 -6.31 -7.64 2.24
CA TRP A 384 -5.72 -8.83 1.64
C TRP A 384 -5.72 -10.01 2.61
N ASN A 385 -5.46 -9.77 3.90
CA ASN A 385 -5.51 -10.83 4.92
C ASN A 385 -6.91 -11.45 5.09
N ARG A 386 -7.97 -10.72 4.73
CA ARG A 386 -9.36 -11.18 4.81
C ARG A 386 -9.88 -11.70 3.47
N TYR A 387 -9.07 -11.62 2.42
CA TYR A 387 -9.48 -11.96 1.06
C TYR A 387 -9.63 -13.47 0.88
N ASN A 388 -10.75 -13.88 0.27
CA ASN A 388 -11.01 -15.27 -0.08
C ASN A 388 -11.34 -15.39 -1.58
N GLU A 389 -10.36 -15.86 -2.36
CA GLU A 389 -10.48 -16.04 -3.81
C GLU A 389 -11.63 -17.01 -4.19
N GLN A 390 -11.85 -18.06 -3.40
CA GLN A 390 -12.86 -19.08 -3.72
C GLN A 390 -14.28 -18.50 -3.65
N SER A 391 -14.54 -17.61 -2.70
CA SER A 391 -15.84 -16.95 -2.56
C SER A 391 -16.15 -16.08 -3.79
N VAL A 392 -15.19 -15.24 -4.18
CA VAL A 392 -15.33 -14.33 -5.34
C VAL A 392 -15.47 -15.12 -6.64
N ARG A 393 -14.63 -16.16 -6.83
CA ARG A 393 -14.70 -17.01 -8.01
C ARG A 393 -16.04 -17.73 -8.13
N LYS A 394 -16.55 -18.32 -7.05
CA LYS A 394 -17.86 -18.99 -7.06
C LYS A 394 -18.99 -18.02 -7.38
N ALA A 395 -18.94 -16.80 -6.84
CA ALA A 395 -19.92 -15.77 -7.14
C ALA A 395 -19.91 -15.43 -8.64
N LEU A 396 -18.74 -15.19 -9.24
CA LEU A 396 -18.59 -14.93 -10.67
C LEU A 396 -19.05 -16.12 -11.55
N GLN A 397 -18.74 -17.35 -11.16
CA GLN A 397 -19.21 -18.55 -11.86
C GLN A 397 -20.74 -18.62 -11.90
N VAL A 398 -21.39 -18.39 -10.75
CA VAL A 398 -22.85 -18.37 -10.66
C VAL A 398 -23.44 -17.28 -11.56
N MET A 399 -22.80 -16.12 -11.67
CA MET A 399 -23.25 -15.04 -12.56
C MET A 399 -23.10 -15.38 -14.03
N LEU A 400 -21.94 -15.91 -14.44
CA LEU A 400 -21.63 -16.15 -15.84
C LEU A 400 -22.37 -17.37 -16.40
N TRP A 401 -22.59 -18.42 -15.59
CA TRP A 401 -23.29 -19.63 -16.03
C TRP A 401 -24.82 -19.54 -15.93
N LYS A 402 -25.35 -18.61 -15.14
CA LYS A 402 -26.81 -18.37 -15.09
C LYS A 402 -27.28 -17.34 -16.12
N ARG A 403 -26.43 -16.86 -17.02
CA ARG A 403 -26.85 -16.13 -18.23
C ARG A 403 -27.32 -17.12 -19.27
#